data_AF-A0A2X1QGF2-F1
#
_entry.id   AF-A0A2X1QGF2-F1
#
_cell.length_a   1.000
_cell.length_b   1.000
_cell.length_c   1.000
_cell.angle_alpha   90.00
_cell.angle_beta   90.00
_cell.angle_gamma   90.00
#
_symmetry.space_group_name_H-M   'P 1'
#
loop_
_entity.id
_entity.type
_entity.pdbx_description
1 polymer ?
#
loop_
_entity_poly.entity_id
_entity_poly.type
_entity_poly.pdbx_seq_one_letter_code
_entity_poly.pdbx_strand_id
1 'polypeptide(L)'
;MPLVEVIPHKGTDPQTIATVVQLAKRQGKTPIVVADKAGFYVNRILAPYINEAMRLLVEGEPIEVIDNALVKFGFPVGPIQLLDEVGIDTGTKIIPVLEGVFGERFSPPANIIDAILKDDRKGRKNNRGFYLYETKGRKSKKTARPGSLSAARHRPPAVAALRAAGGGALCDDDA
;
A
#
# COMPACT_ATOMS: atom_id res chain seq x y z
N MET A 1 -4.73 -6.36 15.34
CA MET A 1 -4.23 -4.98 15.16
C MET A 1 -4.09 -4.29 16.52
N PRO A 2 -2.89 -3.77 16.85
CA PRO A 2 -2.60 -3.13 18.15
C PRO A 2 -2.94 -1.63 18.20
N LEU A 3 -2.86 -0.91 17.07
CA LEU A 3 -3.05 0.53 16.99
C LEU A 3 -4.54 0.92 17.02
N VAL A 4 -4.85 2.05 17.66
CA VAL A 4 -6.15 2.74 17.63
C VAL A 4 -5.92 4.23 17.37
N GLU A 5 -6.61 4.81 16.38
CA GLU A 5 -6.60 6.25 16.14
C GLU A 5 -7.80 6.91 16.85
N VAL A 6 -7.51 7.85 17.75
CA VAL A 6 -8.51 8.69 18.44
C VAL A 6 -8.57 10.03 17.73
N ILE A 7 -9.71 10.33 17.10
CA ILE A 7 -9.84 11.46 16.18
C ILE A 7 -10.82 12.49 16.77
N PRO A 8 -10.35 13.44 17.59
CA PRO A 8 -11.21 14.51 18.09
C PRO A 8 -11.57 15.51 16.98
N HIS A 9 -12.85 15.91 16.97
CA HIS A 9 -13.29 17.08 16.25
C HIS A 9 -13.09 18.35 17.11
N LYS A 10 -13.24 19.53 16.51
CA LYS A 10 -13.00 20.83 17.18
C LYS A 10 -13.80 21.04 18.49
N GLY A 11 -14.98 20.44 18.61
CA GLY A 11 -15.81 20.53 19.82
C GLY A 11 -15.74 19.29 20.72
N THR A 12 -14.83 18.34 20.45
CA THR A 12 -14.73 17.14 21.29
C THR A 12 -14.15 17.54 22.64
N ASP A 13 -14.90 17.25 23.70
CA ASP A 13 -14.49 17.55 25.06
C ASP A 13 -13.19 16.80 25.44
N PRO A 14 -12.21 17.46 26.10
CA PRO A 14 -10.96 16.82 26.50
C PRO A 14 -11.13 15.59 27.40
N GLN A 15 -12.15 15.56 28.27
CA GLN A 15 -12.43 14.38 29.11
C GLN A 15 -12.92 13.21 28.27
N THR A 16 -13.67 13.47 27.19
CA THR A 16 -14.08 12.42 26.24
C THR A 16 -12.85 11.79 25.57
N ILE A 17 -11.89 12.61 25.12
CA ILE A 17 -10.63 12.12 24.52
C ILE A 17 -9.87 11.27 25.53
N ALA A 18 -9.69 11.77 26.76
CA ALA A 18 -8.99 11.05 27.82
C ALA A 18 -9.66 9.71 28.15
N THR A 19 -10.99 9.68 28.22
CA THR A 19 -11.77 8.47 28.49
C THR A 19 -11.57 7.42 27.40
N VAL A 20 -11.65 7.80 26.13
CA VAL A 20 -11.46 6.88 25.00
C VAL A 20 -10.02 6.36 24.94
N VAL A 21 -9.03 7.22 25.21
CA VAL A 21 -7.61 6.82 25.28
C VAL A 21 -7.40 5.80 26.41
N GLN A 22 -7.98 6.03 27.59
CA GLN A 22 -7.89 5.08 28.69
C GLN A 22 -8.58 3.75 28.37
N LEU A 23 -9.76 3.81 27.73
CA LEU A 23 -10.48 2.61 27.29
C LEU A 23 -9.63 1.77 26.31
N ALA A 24 -9.02 2.40 25.31
CA ALA A 24 -8.15 1.72 24.36
C ALA A 24 -6.95 1.06 25.05
N LYS A 25 -6.31 1.76 26.00
CA LYS A 25 -5.20 1.18 26.81
C LYS A 25 -5.66 -0.02 27.64
N ARG A 26 -6.84 0.04 28.28
CA ARG A 26 -7.40 -1.08 29.04
C ARG A 26 -7.68 -2.32 28.19
N GLN A 27 -7.96 -2.12 26.89
CA GLN A 27 -8.09 -3.20 25.91
C GLN A 27 -6.75 -3.73 25.38
N GLY A 28 -5.62 -3.29 25.94
CA GLY A 28 -4.28 -3.66 25.48
C GLY A 28 -3.92 -3.07 24.11
N LYS A 29 -4.57 -1.96 23.72
CA LYS A 29 -4.28 -1.24 22.47
C LYS A 29 -3.31 -0.09 22.71
N THR A 30 -2.70 0.36 21.62
CA THR A 30 -1.86 1.56 21.58
C THR A 30 -2.65 2.69 20.93
N PRO A 31 -3.27 3.60 21.69
CA PRO A 31 -3.98 4.73 21.12
C PRO A 31 -3.02 5.86 20.71
N ILE A 32 -3.30 6.49 19.57
CA ILE A 32 -2.71 7.76 19.16
C ILE A 32 -3.81 8.80 18.96
N VAL A 33 -3.60 10.04 19.38
CA VAL A 33 -4.55 11.13 19.17
C VAL A 33 -4.14 11.89 17.91
N VAL A 34 -5.05 11.99 16.94
CA VAL A 34 -4.77 12.54 15.61
C VAL A 34 -5.86 13.54 15.24
N ALA A 35 -5.47 14.69 14.67
CA ALA A 35 -6.46 15.67 14.20
C ALA A 35 -7.38 15.10 13.12
N ASP A 36 -8.66 15.49 13.17
CA ASP A 36 -9.65 15.14 12.15
C ASP A 36 -9.33 15.79 10.80
N LYS A 37 -8.72 15.00 9.91
CA LYS A 37 -8.37 15.34 8.53
C LYS A 37 -8.63 14.13 7.65
N ALA A 38 -8.88 14.36 6.36
CA ALA A 38 -9.11 13.29 5.40
C ALA A 38 -7.97 12.25 5.44
N GLY A 39 -8.34 10.98 5.63
CA GLY A 39 -7.39 9.87 5.76
C GLY A 39 -6.70 9.73 7.12
N PHE A 40 -7.05 10.56 8.11
CA PHE A 40 -6.48 10.57 9.46
C PHE A 40 -4.94 10.52 9.42
N TYR A 41 -4.31 9.62 10.17
CA TYR A 41 -2.86 9.44 10.12
C TYR A 41 -2.47 8.29 9.19
N VAL A 42 -2.97 7.08 9.45
CA VAL A 42 -2.48 5.87 8.77
C VAL A 42 -2.84 5.88 7.29
N ASN A 43 -4.11 6.09 6.94
CA ASN A 43 -4.54 6.03 5.54
C ASN A 43 -3.95 7.17 4.71
N ARG A 44 -3.69 8.33 5.33
CA ARG A 44 -3.04 9.46 4.68
C ARG A 44 -1.58 9.18 4.30
N ILE A 45 -0.88 8.35 5.05
CA ILE A 45 0.48 7.90 4.70
C ILE A 45 0.41 6.72 3.73
N LEU A 46 -0.56 5.82 3.92
CA LEU A 46 -0.69 4.62 3.12
C LEU A 46 -1.10 4.89 1.67
N ALA A 47 -1.96 5.88 1.43
CA ALA A 47 -2.43 6.20 0.09
C ALA A 47 -1.30 6.55 -0.91
N PRO A 48 -0.40 7.52 -0.64
CA PRO A 48 0.70 7.82 -1.57
C PRO A 48 1.67 6.65 -1.69
N TYR A 49 1.90 5.89 -0.62
CA TYR A 49 2.70 4.67 -0.66
C TYR A 49 2.16 3.63 -1.65
N ILE A 50 0.84 3.39 -1.62
CA ILE A 50 0.19 2.50 -2.59
C ILE A 50 0.24 3.11 -3.99
N ASN A 51 -0.03 4.41 -4.14
CA ASN A 51 0.00 5.06 -5.45
C ASN A 51 1.36 4.91 -6.15
N GLU A 52 2.47 5.04 -5.42
CA GLU A 52 3.82 4.84 -5.98
C GLU A 52 4.07 3.37 -6.38
N ALA A 53 3.62 2.41 -5.57
CA ALA A 53 3.67 1.00 -5.96
C ALA A 53 2.85 0.72 -7.24
N MET A 54 1.70 1.37 -7.38
CA MET A 54 0.88 1.29 -8.59
C MET A 54 1.55 1.95 -9.81
N ARG A 55 2.32 3.03 -9.64
CA ARG A 55 3.08 3.65 -10.73
C ARG A 55 4.15 2.70 -11.26
N LEU A 56 4.92 2.07 -10.37
CA LEU A 56 5.91 1.05 -10.76
C LEU A 56 5.28 -0.11 -11.52
N LEU A 57 4.08 -0.54 -11.09
CA LEU A 57 3.33 -1.58 -11.80
C LEU A 57 2.93 -1.13 -13.22
N VAL A 58 2.48 0.11 -13.39
CA VAL A 58 2.13 0.68 -14.71
C VAL A 58 3.37 0.85 -15.60
N GLU A 59 4.52 1.14 -15.02
CA GLU A 59 5.82 1.19 -15.72
C GLU A 59 6.31 -0.20 -16.16
N GLY A 60 5.62 -1.26 -15.75
CA GLY A 60 5.84 -2.63 -16.20
C GLY A 60 6.70 -3.47 -15.25
N GLU A 61 6.95 -3.00 -14.02
CA GLU A 61 7.64 -3.80 -13.02
C GLU A 61 6.73 -4.94 -12.52
N PRO A 62 7.24 -6.18 -12.42
CA PRO A 62 6.44 -7.30 -11.94
C PRO A 62 6.00 -7.11 -10.49
N ILE A 63 4.76 -7.53 -10.20
CA ILE A 63 4.14 -7.44 -8.87
C ILE A 63 5.04 -8.05 -7.80
N GLU A 64 5.61 -9.24 -8.06
CA GLU A 64 6.47 -9.92 -7.10
C GLU A 64 7.78 -9.18 -6.86
N VAL A 65 8.30 -8.45 -7.84
CA VAL A 65 9.51 -7.65 -7.66
C VAL A 65 9.24 -6.48 -6.73
N ILE A 66 8.13 -5.76 -6.95
CA ILE A 66 7.71 -4.63 -6.11
C ILE A 66 7.48 -5.09 -4.67
N ASP A 67 6.69 -6.15 -4.47
CA ASP A 67 6.36 -6.65 -3.14
C ASP A 67 7.58 -7.22 -2.40
N ASN A 68 8.40 -8.03 -3.08
CA ASN A 68 9.58 -8.62 -2.45
C ASN A 68 10.65 -7.57 -2.12
N ALA A 69 10.77 -6.50 -2.91
CA ALA A 69 11.69 -5.41 -2.61
C ALA A 69 11.37 -4.75 -1.27
N LEU A 70 10.09 -4.48 -1.01
CA LEU A 70 9.67 -3.86 0.25
C LEU A 70 9.66 -4.83 1.43
N VAL A 71 9.36 -6.11 1.20
CA VAL A 71 9.54 -7.13 2.24
C VAL A 71 11.02 -7.27 2.61
N LYS A 72 11.93 -7.28 1.64
CA LYS A 72 13.39 -7.30 1.88
C LYS A 72 13.86 -6.04 2.60
N PHE A 73 13.25 -4.89 2.34
CA PHE A 73 13.52 -3.65 3.07
C PHE A 73 13.11 -3.72 4.54
N GLY A 74 12.14 -4.57 4.88
CA GLY A 74 11.70 -4.81 6.26
C GLY A 74 10.19 -4.66 6.49
N PHE A 75 9.41 -4.41 5.43
CA PHE A 75 7.96 -4.41 5.57
C PHE A 75 7.43 -5.84 5.80
N PRO A 76 6.39 -6.02 6.63
CA PRO A 76 5.82 -7.34 6.89
C PRO A 76 5.08 -7.92 5.68
N VAL A 77 4.58 -7.05 4.79
CA VAL A 77 3.82 -7.41 3.60
C VAL A 77 4.09 -6.38 2.50
N GLY A 78 4.12 -6.84 1.25
CA GLY A 78 4.29 -5.96 0.10
C GLY A 78 3.06 -5.07 -0.15
N PRO A 79 3.23 -3.92 -0.79
CA PRO A 79 2.17 -2.94 -1.03
C PRO A 79 1.00 -3.50 -1.84
N ILE A 80 1.28 -4.31 -2.86
CA ILE A 80 0.24 -4.83 -3.75
C ILE A 80 -0.53 -5.95 -3.05
N GLN A 81 0.15 -6.84 -2.33
CA GLN A 81 -0.50 -7.81 -1.46
C GLN A 81 -1.33 -7.14 -0.35
N LEU A 82 -0.83 -6.05 0.24
CA LEU A 82 -1.56 -5.29 1.25
C LEU A 82 -2.87 -4.72 0.70
N LEU A 83 -2.86 -4.21 -0.53
CA LEU A 83 -4.05 -3.71 -1.20
C LEU A 83 -5.10 -4.82 -1.42
N ASP A 84 -4.67 -6.03 -1.77
CA ASP A 84 -5.55 -7.19 -1.87
C ASP A 84 -6.15 -7.62 -0.52
N GLU A 85 -5.41 -7.47 0.57
CA GLU A 85 -5.87 -7.80 1.93
C GLU A 85 -6.87 -6.78 2.48
N VAL A 86 -6.64 -5.49 2.24
CA VAL A 86 -7.56 -4.40 2.63
C VAL A 86 -8.83 -4.39 1.76
N GLY A 87 -8.71 -4.89 0.53
CA GLY A 87 -9.78 -4.88 -0.45
C GLY A 87 -9.69 -3.64 -1.33
N ILE A 88 -9.54 -3.88 -2.63
CA ILE A 88 -9.33 -2.83 -3.63
C ILE A 88 -10.51 -1.85 -3.66
N ASP A 89 -11.72 -2.33 -3.41
CA ASP A 89 -12.94 -1.52 -3.36
C ASP A 89 -12.99 -0.51 -2.20
N THR A 90 -12.28 -0.79 -1.11
CA THR A 90 -12.10 0.18 -0.02
C THR A 90 -11.18 1.32 -0.49
N GLY A 91 -10.10 0.98 -1.19
CA GLY A 91 -9.19 1.94 -1.80
C GLY A 91 -9.89 2.84 -2.82
N THR A 92 -10.70 2.28 -3.72
CA THR A 92 -11.41 3.06 -4.76
C THR A 92 -12.39 4.08 -4.19
N LYS A 93 -12.89 3.89 -2.95
CA LYS A 93 -13.76 4.86 -2.27
C LYS A 93 -12.98 5.97 -1.57
N ILE A 94 -11.79 5.65 -1.05
CA ILE A 94 -10.97 6.59 -0.25
C ILE A 94 -10.16 7.52 -1.16
N ILE A 95 -9.65 7.02 -2.28
CA ILE A 95 -8.76 7.78 -3.18
C ILE A 95 -9.39 9.10 -3.66
N PRO A 96 -10.64 9.15 -4.16
CA PRO A 96 -11.25 10.40 -4.61
C PRO A 96 -11.39 11.44 -3.49
N VAL A 97 -11.61 10.99 -2.24
CA VAL A 97 -11.71 11.88 -1.08
C VAL A 97 -10.34 12.50 -0.76
N LEU A 98 -9.27 11.69 -0.78
CA LEU A 98 -7.93 12.18 -0.51
C LEU A 98 -7.40 13.08 -1.63
N GLU A 99 -7.66 12.73 -2.89
CA GLU A 99 -7.33 13.55 -4.05
C GLU A 99 -8.09 14.88 -4.04
N GLY A 100 -9.39 14.87 -3.72
CA GLY A 100 -10.17 16.12 -3.62
C GLY A 100 -9.67 17.07 -2.54
N VAL A 101 -9.09 16.56 -1.45
CA VAL A 101 -8.60 17.38 -0.33
C VAL A 101 -7.13 17.79 -0.50
N PHE A 102 -6.28 16.91 -1.04
CA PHE A 102 -4.82 17.11 -1.08
C PHE A 102 -4.25 17.26 -2.49
N GLY A 103 -5.07 17.13 -3.53
CA GLY A 103 -4.71 17.32 -4.93
C GLY A 103 -3.92 16.16 -5.55
N GLU A 104 -3.22 16.49 -6.63
CA GLU A 104 -2.55 15.55 -7.54
C GLU A 104 -1.57 14.58 -6.87
N ARG A 105 -0.96 14.99 -5.76
CA ARG A 105 -0.03 14.14 -4.98
C ARG A 105 -0.69 12.89 -4.37
N PHE A 106 -2.02 12.84 -4.31
CA PHE A 106 -2.80 11.66 -3.92
C PHE A 106 -3.50 11.01 -5.11
N SER A 107 -3.27 11.51 -6.32
CA SER A 107 -3.83 10.94 -7.54
C SER A 107 -3.12 9.60 -7.87
N PRO A 108 -3.89 8.53 -8.10
CA PRO A 108 -3.37 7.27 -8.58
C PRO A 108 -2.91 7.41 -10.05
N PRO A 109 -2.07 6.50 -10.57
CA PRO A 109 -1.80 6.50 -12.01
C PRO A 109 -3.09 6.30 -12.81
N ALA A 110 -3.20 7.02 -13.92
CA ALA A 110 -4.42 7.06 -14.73
C ALA A 110 -4.89 5.65 -15.16
N ASN A 111 -6.21 5.46 -15.24
CA ASN A 111 -6.89 4.25 -15.73
C ASN A 111 -6.71 2.97 -14.89
N ILE A 112 -5.88 2.95 -13.85
CA ILE A 112 -5.67 1.72 -13.07
C ILE A 112 -6.90 1.38 -12.22
N ILE A 113 -7.51 2.38 -11.59
CA ILE A 113 -8.72 2.18 -10.77
C ILE A 113 -9.85 1.65 -11.64
N ASP A 114 -10.08 2.26 -12.81
CA ASP A 114 -11.12 1.84 -13.74
C ASP A 114 -10.86 0.43 -14.29
N ALA A 115 -9.62 0.09 -14.61
CA ALA A 115 -9.25 -1.25 -15.05
C ALA A 115 -9.51 -2.30 -13.96
N ILE A 116 -9.23 -1.98 -12.70
CA ILE A 116 -9.46 -2.89 -11.58
C ILE A 116 -10.96 -3.05 -11.28
N LEU A 117 -11.73 -1.96 -11.32
CA LEU A 117 -13.18 -1.97 -11.12
C LEU A 117 -13.91 -2.75 -12.23
N LYS A 118 -13.48 -2.61 -13.48
CA LYS A 118 -14.04 -3.34 -14.63
C LYS A 118 -13.75 -4.86 -14.59
N ASP A 119 -12.66 -5.28 -13.96
CA ASP A 119 -12.26 -6.70 -13.85
C ASP A 119 -12.81 -7.39 -12.57
N ASP A 120 -13.74 -6.73 -11.84
CA ASP A 120 -14.36 -7.17 -10.56
C ASP A 120 -13.36 -7.76 -9.56
N ARG A 121 -12.16 -7.17 -9.46
CA ARG A 121 -11.14 -7.59 -8.49
C ARG A 121 -11.43 -6.96 -7.14
N LYS A 122 -11.77 -7.78 -6.16
CA LYS A 122 -12.10 -7.35 -4.80
C LYS A 122 -11.01 -7.75 -3.80
N GLY A 123 -9.94 -8.39 -4.27
CA GLY A 123 -8.82 -8.83 -3.45
C GLY A 123 -9.09 -10.19 -2.82
N ARG A 124 -8.59 -10.39 -1.60
CA ARG A 124 -8.69 -11.67 -0.88
C ARG A 124 -10.14 -12.09 -0.62
N LYS A 125 -11.06 -11.14 -0.49
CA LYS A 125 -12.47 -11.41 -0.16
C LYS A 125 -13.27 -12.11 -1.27
N ASN A 126 -12.85 -11.98 -2.53
CA ASN A 126 -13.39 -12.78 -3.64
C ASN A 126 -12.35 -13.72 -4.23
N ASN A 127 -11.25 -13.98 -3.51
CA ASN A 127 -10.11 -14.78 -3.93
C ASN A 127 -9.42 -14.30 -5.23
N ARG A 128 -9.73 -13.07 -5.67
CA ARG A 128 -9.34 -12.52 -6.97
C ARG A 128 -8.90 -11.06 -6.81
N GLY A 129 -7.60 -10.89 -6.63
CA GLY A 129 -6.93 -9.60 -6.57
C GLY A 129 -5.86 -9.46 -7.65
N PHE A 130 -4.77 -8.78 -7.28
CA PHE A 130 -3.49 -8.86 -8.00
C PHE A 130 -2.86 -10.26 -7.88
N TYR A 131 -3.09 -10.92 -6.75
CA TYR A 131 -2.78 -12.33 -6.53
C TYR A 131 -4.03 -13.22 -6.69
N LEU A 132 -3.78 -14.47 -7.05
CA LEU A 132 -4.78 -15.54 -6.95
C LEU A 132 -4.66 -16.20 -5.58
N TYR A 133 -5.78 -16.31 -4.88
CA TYR A 133 -5.85 -16.95 -3.57
C TYR A 133 -6.62 -18.27 -3.70
N GLU A 134 -5.94 -19.40 -3.56
CA GLU A 134 -6.62 -20.70 -3.53
C GLU A 134 -7.43 -20.88 -2.24
N THR A 135 -8.61 -21.50 -2.35
CA THR A 135 -9.44 -21.90 -1.22
C THR A 135 -8.72 -22.94 -0.35
N LYS A 136 -8.78 -22.78 0.98
CA LYS A 136 -8.07 -23.61 1.98
C LYS A 136 -8.22 -25.11 1.71
N GLY A 137 -7.10 -25.79 1.44
CA GLY A 137 -7.04 -27.26 1.32
C GLY A 137 -5.70 -27.84 0.86
N ARG A 138 -4.87 -27.08 0.13
CA ARG A 138 -3.50 -27.47 -0.20
C ARG A 138 -2.55 -26.31 0.09
N LYS A 139 -1.31 -26.64 0.47
CA LYS A 139 -0.26 -25.71 0.92
C LYS A 139 -0.25 -24.43 0.06
N SER A 140 -0.50 -23.29 0.71
CA SER A 140 -0.53 -21.95 0.09
C SER A 140 0.75 -21.72 -0.71
N LYS A 141 0.69 -21.88 -2.04
CA LYS A 141 1.70 -21.39 -2.97
C LYS A 141 1.11 -20.15 -3.62
N LYS A 142 1.67 -19.00 -3.25
CA LYS A 142 1.36 -17.72 -3.90
C LYS A 142 1.88 -17.78 -5.34
N THR A 143 1.01 -17.58 -6.31
CA THR A 143 1.38 -17.38 -7.71
C THR A 143 0.79 -16.06 -8.16
N ALA A 144 1.62 -15.13 -8.64
CA ALA A 144 1.08 -13.99 -9.35
C ALA A 144 0.48 -14.49 -10.67
N ARG A 145 -0.61 -13.85 -11.09
CA ARG A 145 -1.31 -14.29 -12.28
C ARG A 145 -0.53 -13.88 -13.54
N PRO A 146 -0.26 -14.82 -14.48
CA PRO A 146 0.24 -14.47 -15.80
C PRO A 146 -0.76 -13.55 -16.49
N GLY A 147 -0.33 -12.35 -16.91
CA GLY A 147 -1.18 -11.38 -17.61
C GLY A 147 -1.93 -10.38 -16.72
N SER A 148 -1.53 -10.20 -15.45
CA SER A 148 -1.95 -9.02 -14.69
C SER A 148 -1.40 -7.76 -15.36
N LEU A 149 -2.26 -7.08 -16.13
CA LEU A 149 -2.03 -5.79 -16.77
C LEU A 149 -0.59 -5.60 -17.31
N SER A 150 -0.27 -6.31 -18.39
CA SER A 150 0.88 -5.96 -19.23
C SER A 150 0.62 -4.60 -19.87
N ALA A 151 0.97 -3.51 -19.19
CA ALA A 151 1.32 -2.28 -19.87
C ALA A 151 2.47 -2.64 -20.83
N ALA A 152 2.31 -2.29 -22.09
CA ALA A 152 3.22 -2.64 -23.17
C ALA A 152 4.69 -2.44 -22.74
N ARG A 153 5.53 -3.45 -23.05
CA ARG A 153 6.95 -3.46 -22.75
C ARG A 153 7.65 -2.25 -23.36
N HIS A 154 7.70 -1.16 -22.61
CA HIS A 154 8.56 -0.03 -22.91
C HIS A 154 9.27 0.33 -21.61
N ARG A 155 10.41 -0.33 -21.38
CA ARG A 155 11.31 -0.01 -20.28
C ARG A 155 11.82 1.42 -20.47
N PRO A 156 11.53 2.36 -19.55
CA PRO A 156 12.25 3.62 -19.56
C PRO A 156 13.71 3.40 -19.12
N PRO A 157 14.68 4.15 -19.68
CA PRO A 157 16.12 3.89 -19.51
C PRO A 157 16.65 4.10 -18.08
N ALA A 158 15.87 4.66 -17.17
CA ALA A 158 16.32 5.04 -15.83
C ALA A 158 16.62 3.83 -14.90
N VAL A 159 15.88 2.72 -15.03
CA VAL A 159 16.05 1.54 -14.14
C VAL A 159 17.26 0.68 -14.54
N ALA A 160 17.73 0.79 -15.79
CA ALA A 160 18.94 0.10 -16.25
C ALA A 160 20.23 0.69 -15.64
N ALA A 161 20.23 1.98 -15.29
CA ALA A 161 21.42 2.67 -14.79
C ALA A 161 21.83 2.26 -13.37
N LEU A 162 20.87 1.88 -12.51
CA LEU A 162 21.17 1.55 -11.11
C LEU A 162 21.84 0.17 -10.94
N ARG A 163 21.74 -0.72 -11.94
CA ARG A 163 22.47 -2.01 -11.96
C ARG A 163 23.88 -1.90 -12.52
N ALA A 164 24.19 -0.84 -13.29
CA ALA A 164 25.54 -0.63 -13.84
C ALA A 164 26.50 0.04 -12.83
N ALA A 165 25.98 0.76 -11.83
CA ALA A 165 26.81 1.48 -10.85
C ALA A 165 27.24 0.65 -9.63
N GLY A 166 26.83 -0.62 -9.51
CA GLY A 166 27.09 -1.47 -8.34
C GLY A 166 28.30 -2.40 -8.42
N GLY A 167 29.16 -2.26 -9.44
CA GLY A 167 30.31 -3.14 -9.69
C GLY A 167 31.62 -2.37 -9.73
N GLY A 168 32.05 -1.84 -8.59
CA GLY A 168 33.36 -1.20 -8.43
C GLY A 168 34.05 -1.77 -7.21
N ALA A 169 35.11 -2.55 -7.46
CA ALA A 169 35.99 -3.13 -6.46
C ALA A 169 36.52 -2.05 -5.50
N LEU A 170 36.42 -2.31 -4.19
CA LEU A 170 37.34 -1.74 -3.22
C LEU A 170 38.33 -2.84 -2.84
N CYS A 171 39.46 -2.86 -3.55
CA CYS A 171 40.73 -3.37 -3.04
C CYS A 171 41.56 -2.15 -2.64
N ASP A 172 42.02 -2.18 -1.38
CA ASP A 172 43.30 -1.74 -0.81
C ASP A 172 43.91 -0.37 -1.22
N ASP A 173 44.14 0.51 -0.24
CA ASP A 173 45.50 0.87 0.23
C ASP A 173 45.50 1.97 1.33
N ASP A 174 46.44 1.79 2.27
CA ASP A 174 47.10 2.74 3.20
C ASP A 174 46.31 3.39 4.37
N ALA A 175 46.70 3.21 5.64
CA ALA A 175 47.94 3.65 6.33
C ALA A 175 48.00 5.18 6.53
#